data_AF-A0A1F8MCM7-F1
#
_entry.id   AF-A0A1F8MCM7-F1
#
_cell.length_a   1.000
_cell.length_b   1.000
_cell.length_c   1.000
_cell.angle_alpha   90.00
_cell.angle_beta   90.00
_cell.angle_gamma   90.00
#
_symmetry.space_group_name_H-M   'P 1'
#
loop_
_entity.id
_entity.type
_entity.pdbx_description
1 polymer ?
#
loop_
_entity_poly.entity_id
_entity_poly.type
_entity_poly.pdbx_seq_one_letter_code
_entity_poly.pdbx_strand_id
1 'polypeptide(L)'
;MENENKETQTTQQTQGTQETQGTLETALAQKDALIAALQSQLSEAKQATESLRAEGVAISAAHSKAVSRYLDAVKLANPTIPGDVIAGSTIDEIDASVSKALSIATAVKANLEARAREAKVPAGAPARGEISLEGLSPREKIAVGIQQGSQR
;
A
#
# COMPACT_ATOMS: atom_id res chain seq x y z
N MET A 1 -64.52 -33.87 68.02
CA MET A 1 -64.63 -33.37 66.63
C MET A 1 -63.74 -32.15 66.36
N GLU A 2 -63.40 -31.32 67.36
CA GLU A 2 -62.53 -30.14 67.14
C GLU A 2 -61.03 -30.45 66.98
N ASN A 3 -60.56 -31.60 67.49
CA ASN A 3 -59.15 -31.97 67.44
C ASN A 3 -58.72 -32.56 66.08
N GLU A 4 -59.60 -33.33 65.42
CA GLU A 4 -59.33 -33.94 64.11
C GLU A 4 -59.22 -32.91 62.98
N ASN A 5 -59.90 -31.76 63.12
CA ASN A 5 -59.91 -30.69 62.10
C ASN A 5 -58.65 -29.80 62.17
N LYS A 6 -57.98 -29.74 63.34
CA LYS A 6 -56.70 -29.03 63.50
C LYS A 6 -55.53 -29.83 62.94
N GLU A 7 -55.51 -31.15 63.16
CA GLU A 7 -54.46 -32.03 62.63
C GLU A 7 -54.49 -32.10 61.09
N THR A 8 -55.67 -32.07 60.48
CA THR A 8 -55.81 -32.02 59.02
C THR A 8 -55.37 -30.68 58.41
N GLN A 9 -55.62 -29.54 59.08
CA GLN A 9 -55.14 -28.24 58.61
C GLN A 9 -53.62 -28.08 58.72
N THR A 10 -53.00 -28.56 59.81
CA THR A 10 -51.54 -28.51 59.98
C THR A 10 -50.81 -29.42 58.99
N THR A 11 -51.40 -30.57 58.64
CA THR A 11 -50.83 -31.50 57.67
C THR A 11 -50.91 -30.95 56.24
N GLN A 12 -52.00 -30.27 55.86
CA GLN A 12 -52.12 -29.64 54.55
C GLN A 12 -51.21 -28.41 54.38
N GLN A 13 -51.01 -27.61 55.45
CA GLN A 13 -50.08 -26.47 55.40
C GLN A 13 -48.61 -26.91 55.30
N THR A 14 -48.22 -27.98 55.98
CA THR A 14 -46.84 -28.50 55.91
C THR A 14 -46.52 -29.11 54.54
N GLN A 15 -47.47 -29.83 53.93
CA GLN A 15 -47.30 -30.37 52.57
C GLN A 15 -47.18 -29.28 51.51
N GLY A 16 -48.05 -28.25 51.53
CA GLY A 16 -47.95 -27.13 50.59
C GLY A 16 -46.66 -26.30 50.74
N THR A 17 -46.13 -26.19 51.95
CA THR A 17 -44.85 -25.50 52.21
C THR A 17 -43.66 -26.31 51.69
N GLN A 18 -43.68 -27.64 51.80
CA GLN A 18 -42.64 -28.52 51.26
C GLN A 18 -42.62 -28.54 49.73
N GLU A 19 -43.78 -28.56 49.09
CA GLU A 19 -43.88 -28.50 47.61
C GLU A 19 -43.39 -27.16 47.05
N THR A 20 -43.74 -26.06 47.72
CA THR A 20 -43.25 -24.72 47.35
C THR A 20 -41.74 -24.56 47.59
N GLN A 21 -41.19 -25.16 48.65
CA GLN A 21 -39.74 -25.20 48.87
C GLN A 21 -39.02 -26.02 47.79
N GLY A 22 -39.51 -27.22 47.46
CA GLY A 22 -38.89 -28.06 46.43
C GLY A 22 -38.92 -27.44 45.03
N THR A 23 -39.99 -26.71 44.69
CA THR A 23 -40.07 -25.98 43.42
C THR A 23 -39.12 -24.77 43.39
N LEU A 24 -38.96 -24.05 44.49
CA LEU A 24 -38.00 -22.95 44.60
C LEU A 24 -36.55 -23.44 44.51
N GLU A 25 -36.20 -24.54 45.18
CA GLU A 25 -34.87 -25.15 45.09
C GLU A 25 -34.54 -25.59 43.66
N THR A 26 -35.51 -26.22 42.98
CA THR A 26 -35.36 -26.60 41.57
C THR A 26 -35.15 -25.38 40.68
N ALA A 27 -35.90 -24.29 40.91
CA ALA A 27 -35.76 -23.05 40.15
C ALA A 27 -34.41 -22.35 40.39
N LEU A 28 -33.89 -22.39 41.62
CA LEU A 28 -32.55 -21.87 41.94
C LEU A 28 -31.47 -22.68 41.25
N ALA A 29 -31.52 -24.01 41.33
CA ALA A 29 -30.58 -24.90 40.65
C ALA A 29 -30.56 -24.68 39.12
N GLN A 30 -31.74 -24.48 38.52
CA GLN A 30 -31.85 -24.16 37.08
C GLN A 30 -31.21 -22.80 36.75
N LYS A 31 -31.42 -21.78 37.58
CA LYS A 31 -30.80 -20.46 37.38
C LYS A 31 -29.29 -20.51 37.55
N ASP A 32 -28.79 -21.23 38.54
CA ASP A 32 -27.35 -21.40 38.77
C ASP A 32 -26.70 -22.13 37.59
N ALA A 33 -27.34 -23.16 37.06
CA ALA A 33 -26.89 -23.84 35.85
C ALA A 33 -26.86 -22.89 34.63
N LEU A 34 -27.88 -22.04 34.48
CA LEU A 34 -27.93 -21.06 33.39
C LEU A 34 -26.89 -19.95 33.56
N ILE A 35 -26.65 -19.47 34.79
CA ILE A 35 -25.60 -18.50 35.08
C ILE A 35 -24.22 -19.09 34.76
N ALA A 36 -23.95 -20.32 35.19
CA ALA A 36 -22.70 -21.00 34.88
C ALA A 36 -22.51 -21.18 33.37
N ALA A 37 -23.55 -21.58 32.64
CA ALA A 37 -23.50 -21.71 31.19
C ALA A 37 -23.23 -20.37 30.49
N LEU A 38 -23.93 -19.30 30.89
CA LEU A 38 -23.73 -17.95 30.34
C LEU A 38 -22.34 -17.40 30.67
N GLN A 39 -21.82 -17.68 31.87
CA GLN A 39 -20.45 -17.29 32.24
C GLN A 39 -19.42 -18.02 31.37
N SER A 40 -19.61 -19.31 31.08
CA SER A 40 -18.75 -20.05 30.14
C SER A 40 -18.78 -19.42 28.75
N GLN A 41 -19.97 -19.19 28.19
CA GLN A 41 -20.13 -18.59 26.88
C GLN A 41 -19.52 -17.18 26.80
N LEU A 42 -19.69 -16.37 27.85
CA LEU A 42 -19.11 -15.03 27.91
C LEU A 42 -17.58 -15.07 28.00
N SER A 43 -17.01 -16.04 28.70
CA SER A 43 -15.56 -16.27 28.74
C SER A 43 -15.03 -16.68 27.37
N GLU A 44 -15.68 -17.65 26.72
CA GLU A 44 -15.32 -18.13 25.38
C GLU A 44 -15.42 -17.01 24.32
N ALA A 45 -16.52 -16.26 24.34
CA ALA A 45 -16.72 -15.14 23.42
C ALA A 45 -15.65 -14.06 23.60
N LYS A 46 -15.30 -13.72 24.85
CA LYS A 46 -14.21 -12.78 25.14
C LYS A 46 -12.88 -13.26 24.58
N GLN A 47 -12.55 -14.53 24.82
CA GLN A 47 -11.31 -15.11 24.31
C GLN A 47 -11.26 -15.11 22.78
N ALA A 48 -12.38 -15.46 22.12
CA ALA A 48 -12.49 -15.40 20.66
C ALA A 48 -12.32 -13.98 20.13
N THR A 49 -12.94 -12.97 20.77
CA THR A 49 -12.78 -11.57 20.36
C THR A 49 -11.35 -11.07 20.52
N GLU A 50 -10.64 -11.48 21.58
CA GLU A 50 -9.25 -11.10 21.77
C GLU A 50 -8.33 -11.77 20.74
N SER A 51 -8.56 -13.05 20.42
CA SER A 51 -7.84 -13.76 19.35
C SER A 51 -8.02 -13.06 18.01
N LEU A 52 -9.27 -12.80 17.60
CA LEU A 52 -9.57 -12.15 16.34
C LEU A 52 -8.99 -10.73 16.27
N ARG A 53 -8.98 -10.01 17.40
CA ARG A 53 -8.33 -8.70 17.49
C ARG A 53 -6.82 -8.80 17.26
N ALA A 54 -6.16 -9.75 17.91
CA ALA A 54 -4.73 -9.98 17.76
C ALA A 54 -4.37 -10.37 16.30
N GLU A 55 -5.16 -11.26 15.70
CA GLU A 55 -5.03 -11.65 14.30
C GLU A 55 -5.23 -10.47 13.35
N GLY A 56 -6.24 -9.62 13.58
CA GLY A 56 -6.49 -8.43 12.79
C GLY A 56 -5.32 -7.44 12.83
N VAL A 57 -4.71 -7.22 14.00
CA VAL A 57 -3.51 -6.39 14.15
C VAL A 57 -2.33 -7.00 13.39
N ALA A 58 -2.12 -8.31 13.50
CA ALA A 58 -1.05 -9.00 12.82
C ALA A 58 -1.19 -8.94 11.29
N ILE A 59 -2.40 -9.15 10.77
CA ILE A 59 -2.73 -9.05 9.33
C ILE A 59 -2.49 -7.63 8.83
N SER A 60 -2.96 -6.62 9.58
CA SER A 60 -2.75 -5.22 9.20
C SER A 60 -1.26 -4.87 9.11
N ALA A 61 -0.47 -5.27 10.11
CA ALA A 61 0.98 -5.05 10.11
C ALA A 61 1.68 -5.79 8.96
N ALA A 62 1.31 -7.04 8.69
CA ALA A 62 1.83 -7.82 7.58
C ALA A 62 1.47 -7.19 6.23
N HIS A 63 0.25 -6.69 6.08
CA HIS A 63 -0.22 -6.00 4.87
C HIS A 63 0.57 -4.71 4.62
N SER A 64 0.71 -3.83 5.62
CA SER A 64 1.52 -2.60 5.48
C SER A 64 2.97 -2.90 5.12
N LYS A 65 3.56 -3.95 5.71
CA LYS A 65 4.91 -4.41 5.38
C LYS A 65 4.99 -4.93 3.95
N ALA A 66 4.00 -5.69 3.49
CA ALA A 66 3.95 -6.21 2.12
C ALA A 66 3.84 -5.07 1.09
N VAL A 67 2.97 -4.09 1.33
CA VAL A 67 2.84 -2.91 0.46
C VAL A 67 4.14 -2.10 0.40
N SER A 68 4.80 -1.87 1.54
CA SER A 68 6.09 -1.17 1.57
C SER A 68 7.16 -1.93 0.78
N ARG A 69 7.22 -3.26 0.91
CA ARG A 69 8.17 -4.09 0.16
C ARG A 69 7.88 -4.08 -1.34
N TYR A 70 6.60 -4.09 -1.72
CA TYR A 70 6.20 -3.95 -3.10
C TYR A 70 6.63 -2.60 -3.67
N LEU A 71 6.37 -1.52 -2.95
CA LEU A 71 6.81 -0.17 -3.32
C LEU A 71 8.33 -0.11 -3.56
N ASP A 72 9.12 -0.66 -2.65
CA ASP A 72 10.58 -0.71 -2.78
C ASP A 72 11.03 -1.52 -4.00
N ALA A 73 10.42 -2.69 -4.23
CA ALA A 73 10.72 -3.54 -5.38
C ALA A 73 10.38 -2.85 -6.71
N VAL A 74 9.24 -2.16 -6.77
CA VAL A 74 8.81 -1.39 -7.94
C VAL A 74 9.76 -0.22 -8.21
N LYS A 75 10.20 0.50 -7.18
CA LYS A 75 11.20 1.58 -7.32
C LYS A 75 12.52 1.04 -7.87
N LEU A 76 12.98 -0.11 -7.35
CA LEU A 76 14.21 -0.75 -7.82
C LEU A 76 14.11 -1.24 -9.27
N ALA A 77 12.94 -1.74 -9.68
CA ALA A 77 12.69 -2.20 -11.04
C ALA A 77 12.62 -1.05 -12.08
N ASN A 78 12.41 0.19 -11.64
CA ASN A 78 12.22 1.35 -12.52
C ASN A 78 13.25 2.47 -12.25
N PRO A 79 14.55 2.25 -12.48
CA PRO A 79 15.61 3.20 -12.13
C PRO A 79 15.58 4.51 -12.94
N THR A 80 14.86 4.53 -14.06
CA THR A 80 14.69 5.73 -14.89
C THR A 80 13.68 6.72 -14.32
N ILE A 81 12.89 6.30 -13.34
CA ILE A 81 11.89 7.13 -12.66
C ILE A 81 12.44 7.51 -11.29
N PRO A 82 12.43 8.80 -10.91
CA PRO A 82 12.83 9.20 -9.56
C PRO A 82 11.96 8.51 -8.51
N GLY A 83 12.61 7.94 -7.49
CA GLY A 83 11.93 7.14 -6.45
C GLY A 83 10.85 7.90 -5.66
N ASP A 84 10.88 9.22 -5.67
CA ASP A 84 9.88 10.08 -5.03
C ASP A 84 8.57 10.21 -5.84
N VAL A 85 8.60 9.85 -7.13
CA VAL A 85 7.42 9.91 -8.01
C VAL A 85 6.52 8.69 -7.81
N ILE A 86 7.10 7.54 -7.47
CA ILE A 86 6.37 6.29 -7.21
C ILE A 86 5.93 6.28 -5.75
N ALA A 87 4.62 6.42 -5.52
CA ALA A 87 4.02 6.50 -4.20
C ALA A 87 2.63 5.83 -4.16
N GLY A 88 2.22 5.37 -2.98
CA GLY A 88 0.91 4.76 -2.75
C GLY A 88 0.85 4.02 -1.43
N SER A 89 -0.35 3.90 -0.87
CA SER A 89 -0.67 3.16 0.35
C SER A 89 -1.30 1.78 0.08
N THR A 90 -1.68 1.55 -1.18
CA THR A 90 -2.22 0.29 -1.68
C THR A 90 -1.45 -0.13 -2.94
N ILE A 91 -1.55 -1.42 -3.31
CA ILE A 91 -0.93 -1.94 -4.54
C ILE A 91 -1.47 -1.20 -5.77
N ASP A 92 -2.79 -1.00 -5.83
CA ASP A 92 -3.45 -0.31 -6.96
C ASP A 92 -2.97 1.14 -7.12
N GLU A 93 -2.78 1.86 -5.99
CA GLU A 93 -2.24 3.22 -6.02
C GLU A 93 -0.79 3.26 -6.53
N ILE A 94 0.02 2.29 -6.10
CA ILE A 94 1.41 2.14 -6.56
C ILE A 94 1.43 1.87 -8.06
N ASP A 95 0.62 0.95 -8.56
CA ASP A 95 0.56 0.59 -9.97
C ASP A 95 0.09 1.77 -10.84
N ALA A 96 -0.94 2.49 -10.37
CA ALA A 96 -1.40 3.71 -11.03
C ALA A 96 -0.30 4.80 -11.06
N SER A 97 0.42 4.96 -9.96
CA SER A 97 1.55 5.89 -9.85
C SER A 97 2.66 5.55 -10.85
N VAL A 98 3.05 4.27 -10.95
CA VAL A 98 4.05 3.78 -11.92
C VAL A 98 3.60 4.03 -13.35
N SER A 99 2.37 3.67 -13.68
CA SER A 99 1.82 3.85 -15.03
C SER A 99 1.85 5.33 -15.46
N LYS A 100 1.43 6.22 -14.55
CA LYS A 100 1.50 7.67 -14.78
C LYS A 100 2.95 8.16 -14.96
N ALA A 101 3.86 7.70 -14.11
CA ALA A 101 5.26 8.08 -14.16
C ALA A 101 5.93 7.63 -15.48
N LEU A 102 5.67 6.39 -15.92
CA LEU A 102 6.15 5.86 -17.19
C LEU A 102 5.62 6.64 -18.39
N SER A 103 4.33 7.01 -18.36
CA SER A 103 3.72 7.81 -19.42
C SER A 103 4.39 9.18 -19.54
N ILE A 104 4.62 9.86 -18.42
CA ILE A 104 5.31 11.16 -18.39
C ILE A 104 6.75 11.01 -18.88
N ALA A 105 7.50 10.03 -18.37
CA ALA A 105 8.89 9.80 -18.78
C ALA A 105 9.00 9.52 -20.28
N THR A 106 8.08 8.73 -20.83
CA THR A 106 8.01 8.43 -22.26
C THR A 106 7.73 9.69 -23.08
N ALA A 107 6.76 10.51 -22.65
CA ALA A 107 6.44 11.77 -23.31
C ALA A 107 7.60 12.79 -23.27
N VAL A 108 8.30 12.88 -22.14
CA VAL A 108 9.49 13.74 -21.99
C VAL A 108 10.62 13.27 -22.89
N LYS A 109 10.88 11.96 -22.94
CA LYS A 109 11.89 11.37 -23.84
C LYS A 109 11.58 11.67 -25.30
N ALA A 110 10.33 11.44 -25.73
CA ALA A 110 9.90 11.73 -27.10
C ALA A 110 10.08 13.21 -27.48
N ASN A 111 9.72 14.14 -26.58
CA ASN A 111 9.90 15.57 -26.80
C ASN A 111 11.39 15.97 -26.88
N LEU A 112 12.24 15.40 -26.02
CA LEU A 112 13.68 15.66 -26.07
C LEU A 112 14.32 15.14 -27.36
N GLU A 113 13.92 13.94 -27.81
CA GLU A 113 14.40 13.37 -29.07
C GLU A 113 13.96 14.20 -30.29
N ALA A 114 12.72 14.71 -30.30
CA ALA A 114 12.23 15.61 -31.35
C ALA A 114 13.07 16.90 -31.41
N ARG A 115 13.29 17.55 -30.26
CA ARG A 115 14.13 18.75 -30.16
C ARG A 115 15.59 18.49 -30.57
N ALA A 116 16.14 17.33 -30.21
CA ALA A 116 17.50 16.97 -30.60
C ALA A 116 17.65 16.77 -32.11
N ARG A 117 16.61 16.29 -32.80
CA ARG A 117 16.58 16.19 -34.27
C ARG A 117 16.49 17.56 -34.94
N GLU A 118 15.70 18.47 -34.39
CA GLU A 118 15.57 19.85 -34.89
C GLU A 118 16.83 20.69 -34.63
N ALA A 119 17.49 20.49 -33.48
CA ALA A 119 18.75 21.14 -33.13
C ALA A 119 19.96 20.58 -33.90
N LYS A 120 19.80 19.46 -34.63
CA LYS A 120 20.83 18.90 -35.49
C LYS A 120 20.92 19.75 -36.76
N VAL A 121 21.62 20.88 -36.65
CA VAL A 121 22.01 21.70 -37.80
C VAL A 121 22.71 20.79 -38.83
N PRO A 122 22.32 20.84 -40.12
CA PRO A 122 23.08 20.20 -41.17
C PRO A 122 24.53 20.69 -41.08
N ALA A 123 25.50 19.78 -41.19
CA ALA A 123 26.91 20.13 -41.37
C ALA A 123 27.07 20.82 -42.74
N GLY A 124 26.57 22.06 -42.84
CA GLY A 124 26.34 22.77 -44.09
C GLY A 124 27.16 24.05 -44.23
N ALA A 125 28.01 24.38 -43.25
CA ALA A 125 29.14 25.23 -43.56
C ALA A 125 30.18 24.32 -44.24
N PRO A 126 30.45 24.47 -45.56
CA PRO A 126 31.60 23.80 -46.15
C PRO A 126 32.81 24.13 -45.27
N ALA A 127 33.63 23.13 -44.97
CA ALA A 127 34.94 23.38 -44.37
C ALA A 127 35.59 24.50 -45.18
N ARG A 128 36.14 25.51 -44.48
CA ARG A 128 36.80 26.66 -45.11
C ARG A 128 37.76 26.12 -46.17
N GLY A 129 37.35 26.18 -47.43
CA GLY A 129 38.13 25.61 -48.51
C GLY A 129 39.47 26.30 -48.53
N GLU A 130 40.55 25.53 -48.51
CA GLU A 130 41.86 26.10 -48.80
C GLU A 130 41.79 26.79 -50.16
N ILE A 131 42.41 27.97 -50.26
CA ILE A 131 42.47 28.70 -51.53
C ILE A 131 43.18 27.78 -52.53
N SER A 132 42.49 27.38 -53.60
CA SER A 132 43.07 26.49 -54.60
C SER A 132 44.29 27.16 -55.23
N LEU A 133 45.46 26.52 -55.07
CA LEU A 133 46.72 26.96 -55.65
C LEU A 133 46.98 26.29 -57.01
N GLU A 134 46.04 25.50 -57.50
CA GLU A 134 46.12 24.88 -58.83
C GLU A 134 45.81 25.94 -59.90
N GLY A 135 46.79 26.23 -60.75
CA GLY A 135 46.71 27.24 -61.80
C GLY A 135 47.54 28.51 -61.55
N LEU A 136 48.04 28.73 -60.33
CA LEU A 136 48.94 29.86 -60.04
C LEU A 136 50.39 29.53 -60.43
N SER A 137 51.06 30.48 -61.06
CA SER A 137 52.51 30.42 -61.28
C SER A 137 53.27 30.48 -59.94
N PRO A 138 54.53 30.01 -59.88
CA PRO A 138 55.33 30.05 -58.67
C PRO A 138 55.42 31.43 -58.00
N ARG A 139 55.43 32.51 -58.80
CA ARG A 139 55.45 33.89 -58.29
C ARG A 139 54.13 34.27 -57.62
N GLU A 140 53.00 33.87 -58.18
CA GLU A 140 51.68 34.20 -57.64
C GLU A 140 51.39 33.43 -56.35
N LYS A 141 51.86 32.18 -56.22
CA LYS A 141 51.76 31.42 -54.97
C LYS A 141 52.50 32.11 -53.81
N ILE A 142 53.68 32.66 -54.07
CA ILE A 142 54.48 33.38 -53.07
C ILE A 142 53.75 34.66 -52.63
N ALA A 143 53.21 35.43 -53.58
CA ALA A 143 52.47 36.64 -53.27
C ALA A 143 51.25 36.37 -52.37
N VAL A 144 50.48 35.32 -52.68
CA VAL A 144 49.33 34.89 -51.88
C VAL A 144 49.76 34.48 -50.46
N GLY A 145 50.86 33.74 -50.32
CA GLY A 145 51.40 33.34 -49.01
C GLY A 145 51.86 34.52 -48.15
N ILE A 146 52.52 35.53 -48.74
CA ILE A 146 52.96 36.74 -48.05
C ILE A 146 51.74 37.58 -47.60
N GLN A 147 50.74 37.71 -48.46
CA GLN A 147 49.53 38.48 -48.18
C GLN A 147 48.67 37.86 -47.06
N GLN A 148 48.62 36.53 -46.97
CA GLN A 148 47.96 35.82 -45.87
C GLN A 148 48.75 35.89 -44.56
N GLY A 149 50.08 35.87 -44.62
CA GLY A 149 50.95 36.02 -43.44
C GLY A 149 50.90 37.41 -42.80
N SER A 150 50.58 38.45 -43.57
CA SER A 150 50.45 39.84 -43.08
C SER A 150 49.10 40.16 -42.42
N GLN A 151 48.10 39.27 -42.53
CA GLN A 151 46.76 39.44 -41.93
C GLN A 151 46.56 38.59 -40.66
N ARG A 152 47.64 38.06 -40.10
CA ARG A 152 47.66 37.39 -38.79
C ARG A 152 48.31 38.26 -37.74
#